data_AF-A0A2V5LVL1-F1
#
_entry.id   AF-A0A2V5LVL1-F1
#
_cell.length_a   1.000
_cell.length_b   1.000
_cell.length_c   1.000
_cell.angle_alpha   90.00
_cell.angle_beta   90.00
_cell.angle_gamma   90.00
#
_symmetry.space_group_name_H-M   'P 1'
#
loop_
_entity.id
_entity.type
_entity.pdbx_description
1 polymer ?
#
loop_
_entity_poly.entity_id
_entity_poly.type
_entity_poly.pdbx_seq_one_letter_code
_entity_poly.pdbx_strand_id
1 'polypeptide(L)'
;GWARKMPQFVELPYAGSNLKERPSLTEQAGFNGYFLRTATNPHVAVAGTKGIETVQVTKVGRSYPFSITQEHFSIEGRGLIREATLEGYRTNNEFAKEVPGAEELPHPPPSLYNHPPLDAPQQWGMSIDLNVCTGCNACVIACQAENNIPVVGKLQVAHGRIMHWLRIDRYYASREPFNQDRGHWPEHPEMVFQPMPCQHCENAPCETVCPVNATVHSEDGLNVMAYNRCIGTRFCSNNCPYKVRRFNYFDYNQRPVGKRKLVGALNIFEEYFAPLTTKGAPETIKMQKNPNVT
;
A
#
# COMPACT_ATOMS: atom_id res chain seq x y z
N GLY A 1 -13.54 -45.14 -17.15
CA GLY A 1 -13.15 -43.81 -17.63
C GLY A 1 -12.44 -43.09 -16.50
N TRP A 2 -11.28 -42.49 -16.76
CA TRP A 2 -10.41 -41.90 -15.76
C TRP A 2 -11.07 -40.70 -15.07
N ALA A 3 -11.79 -40.95 -13.98
CA ALA A 3 -12.18 -39.90 -13.04
C ALA A 3 -10.90 -39.40 -12.39
N ARG A 4 -10.34 -38.28 -12.88
CA ARG A 4 -9.31 -37.55 -12.16
C ARG A 4 -9.91 -37.15 -10.81
N LYS A 5 -9.51 -37.82 -9.74
CA LYS A 5 -9.69 -37.32 -8.37
C LYS A 5 -9.13 -35.90 -8.37
N MET A 6 -10.01 -34.89 -8.37
CA MET A 6 -9.56 -33.51 -8.23
C MET A 6 -8.77 -33.43 -6.92
N PRO A 7 -7.58 -32.80 -6.91
CA PRO A 7 -6.92 -32.52 -5.65
C PRO A 7 -7.90 -31.70 -4.82
N GLN A 8 -8.26 -32.21 -3.65
CA GLN A 8 -8.90 -31.36 -2.65
C GLN A 8 -7.96 -30.17 -2.47
N PHE A 9 -8.46 -28.94 -2.63
CA PHE A 9 -7.72 -27.69 -2.42
C PHE A 9 -7.40 -27.46 -0.93
N VAL A 10 -7.08 -28.54 -0.23
CA VAL A 10 -6.87 -28.59 1.21
C VAL A 10 -5.41 -28.29 1.54
N GLU A 11 -4.45 -28.35 0.62
CA GLU A 11 -3.05 -28.14 1.01
C GLU A 11 -2.27 -27.34 -0.02
N LEU A 12 -2.06 -26.06 0.26
CA LEU A 12 -0.68 -25.68 0.46
C LEU A 12 -0.44 -25.73 1.97
N PRO A 13 0.63 -26.37 2.45
CA PRO A 13 1.17 -25.91 3.70
C PRO A 13 1.42 -24.43 3.49
N TYR A 14 0.93 -23.58 4.38
CA TYR A 14 1.67 -22.37 4.67
C TYR A 14 3.13 -22.85 4.83
N ALA A 15 4.01 -22.58 3.86
CA ALA A 15 5.28 -23.28 3.69
C ALA A 15 6.20 -22.97 4.87
N GLY A 16 5.98 -23.68 5.97
CA GLY A 16 6.27 -23.16 7.29
C GLY A 16 6.14 -24.23 8.34
N SER A 17 6.81 -25.37 8.13
CA SER A 17 7.38 -26.16 9.22
C SER A 17 8.42 -27.21 8.80
N ASN A 18 8.33 -27.84 7.61
CA ASN A 18 9.09 -29.09 7.35
C ASN A 18 9.81 -29.22 5.99
N LEU A 19 10.03 -28.16 5.21
CA LEU A 19 10.76 -28.28 3.93
C LEU A 19 12.27 -28.01 4.12
N LYS A 20 13.10 -28.97 3.65
CA LYS A 20 14.58 -28.89 3.65
C LYS A 20 15.12 -27.86 2.66
N GLU A 21 14.37 -27.56 1.60
CA GLU A 21 14.68 -26.56 0.58
C GLU A 21 13.57 -25.52 0.50
N ARG A 22 13.91 -24.28 0.17
CA ARG A 22 12.94 -23.19 0.08
C ARG A 22 12.18 -23.30 -1.24
N PRO A 23 10.85 -23.47 -1.22
CA PRO A 23 10.07 -23.30 -2.44
C PRO A 23 10.26 -21.87 -2.99
N SER A 24 10.30 -21.75 -4.31
CA SER A 24 10.29 -20.49 -5.04
C SER A 24 9.10 -19.61 -4.63
N LEU A 25 9.16 -18.30 -4.90
CA LEU A 25 8.08 -17.36 -4.55
C LEU A 25 6.71 -17.82 -5.06
N THR A 26 6.69 -18.43 -6.25
CA THR A 26 5.49 -18.94 -6.93
C THR A 26 4.92 -20.21 -6.29
N GLU A 27 5.76 -21.08 -5.73
CA GLU A 27 5.32 -22.31 -5.06
C GLU A 27 4.66 -22.05 -3.70
N GLN A 28 4.83 -20.84 -3.16
CA GLN A 28 4.22 -20.41 -1.90
C GLN A 28 2.96 -19.56 -2.11
N ALA A 29 2.55 -19.31 -3.36
CA ALA A 29 1.53 -18.34 -3.69
C ALA A 29 0.19 -18.99 -4.12
N GLY A 30 -0.82 -18.91 -3.24
CA GLY A 30 -2.22 -19.08 -3.60
C GLY A 30 -2.68 -20.53 -3.86
N PHE A 31 -3.58 -20.72 -4.82
CA PHE A 31 -4.19 -22.00 -5.17
C PHE A 31 -4.23 -22.15 -6.70
N ASN A 32 -3.94 -23.35 -7.21
CA ASN A 32 -3.91 -23.58 -8.65
C ASN A 32 -5.31 -23.81 -9.23
N GLY A 33 -5.95 -22.75 -9.71
CA GLY A 33 -7.29 -22.81 -10.30
C GLY A 33 -7.38 -23.54 -11.65
N TYR A 34 -6.28 -23.90 -12.32
CA TYR A 34 -6.34 -24.58 -13.62
C TYR A 34 -7.02 -25.96 -13.55
N PHE A 35 -6.95 -26.64 -12.41
CA PHE A 35 -7.60 -27.94 -12.21
C PHE A 35 -9.13 -27.88 -12.20
N LEU A 36 -9.71 -26.69 -12.02
CA LEU A 36 -11.16 -26.47 -12.03
C LEU A 36 -11.71 -26.21 -13.44
N ARG A 37 -10.84 -26.02 -14.43
CA ARG A 37 -11.23 -25.66 -15.80
C ARG A 37 -11.26 -26.89 -16.70
N THR A 38 -12.11 -26.85 -17.71
CA THR A 38 -12.16 -27.87 -18.77
C THR A 38 -11.77 -27.24 -20.10
N ALA A 39 -11.30 -28.03 -21.06
CA ALA A 39 -10.99 -27.52 -22.40
C ALA A 39 -12.24 -26.99 -23.12
N THR A 40 -13.41 -27.55 -22.80
CA THR A 40 -14.72 -27.12 -23.32
C THR A 40 -15.19 -25.82 -22.68
N ASN A 41 -14.90 -25.58 -21.40
CA ASN A 41 -15.23 -24.35 -20.71
C ASN A 41 -13.99 -23.78 -19.99
N PRO A 42 -13.15 -22.98 -20.70
CA PRO A 42 -11.88 -22.51 -20.17
C PRO A 42 -11.99 -21.32 -19.20
N HIS A 43 -13.11 -20.58 -19.24
CA HIS A 43 -13.29 -19.35 -18.44
C HIS A 43 -14.36 -19.48 -17.35
N VAL A 44 -15.32 -20.38 -17.51
CA VAL A 44 -16.46 -20.54 -16.60
C VAL A 44 -16.63 -22.02 -16.27
N ALA A 45 -16.93 -22.35 -15.01
CA ALA A 45 -17.27 -23.70 -14.60
C ALA A 45 -18.73 -23.74 -14.15
N VAL A 46 -19.61 -24.37 -14.93
CA VAL A 46 -21.05 -24.49 -14.61
C VAL A 46 -21.41 -25.95 -14.47
N ALA A 47 -22.10 -26.32 -13.38
CA ALA A 47 -22.59 -27.67 -13.16
C ALA A 47 -23.56 -28.09 -14.30
N GLY A 48 -23.48 -29.34 -14.74
CA GLY A 48 -24.28 -29.87 -15.84
C GLY A 48 -23.74 -29.56 -17.25
N THR A 49 -22.63 -28.81 -17.37
CA THR A 49 -21.96 -28.60 -18.66
C THR A 49 -21.03 -29.76 -19.00
N LYS A 50 -20.68 -29.91 -20.29
CA LYS A 50 -19.82 -30.99 -20.79
C LYS A 50 -18.47 -31.00 -20.05
N GLY A 51 -18.27 -32.01 -19.21
CA GLY A 51 -17.05 -32.22 -18.41
C GLY A 51 -17.15 -31.79 -16.94
N ILE A 52 -18.29 -31.23 -16.49
CA ILE A 52 -18.52 -30.81 -15.10
C ILE A 52 -19.91 -31.28 -14.66
N GLU A 53 -19.96 -32.40 -13.93
CA GLU A 53 -21.23 -32.96 -13.44
C GLU A 53 -21.82 -32.13 -12.30
N THR A 54 -21.00 -31.82 -11.28
CA THR A 54 -21.43 -31.05 -10.10
C THR A 54 -20.32 -30.10 -9.64
N VAL A 55 -20.73 -29.03 -8.96
CA VAL A 55 -19.83 -28.12 -8.25
C VAL A 55 -20.33 -28.03 -6.81
N GLN A 56 -19.47 -28.29 -5.83
CA GLN A 56 -19.80 -28.28 -4.42
C GLN A 56 -18.84 -27.38 -3.65
N VAL A 57 -19.39 -26.52 -2.79
CA VAL A 57 -18.62 -25.67 -1.89
C VAL A 57 -18.85 -26.17 -0.47
N THR A 58 -17.78 -26.65 0.17
CA THR A 58 -17.83 -27.14 1.55
C THR A 58 -16.98 -26.26 2.43
N LYS A 59 -17.55 -25.74 3.52
CA LYS A 59 -16.80 -24.98 4.53
C LYS A 59 -15.76 -25.90 5.16
N VAL A 60 -14.49 -25.56 4.99
CA VAL A 60 -13.39 -26.18 5.73
C VAL A 60 -13.24 -25.46 7.07
N GLY A 61 -13.09 -26.20 8.17
CA GLY A 61 -13.05 -25.64 9.54
C GLY A 61 -11.80 -24.81 9.90
N ARG A 62 -11.10 -24.25 8.91
CA ARG A 62 -9.86 -23.49 9.06
C ARG A 62 -10.03 -22.06 8.56
N SER A 63 -9.30 -21.14 9.19
CA SER A 63 -9.20 -19.74 8.75
C SER A 63 -7.93 -19.53 7.93
N TYR A 64 -8.00 -18.66 6.92
CA TYR A 64 -6.85 -18.31 6.07
C TYR A 64 -6.54 -16.82 6.20
N PRO A 65 -5.30 -16.44 6.57
CA PRO A 65 -4.93 -15.04 6.71
C PRO A 65 -4.72 -14.37 5.35
N PHE A 66 -5.36 -13.21 5.18
CA PHE A 66 -5.15 -12.33 4.04
C PHE A 66 -4.24 -11.17 4.44
N SER A 67 -3.34 -10.78 3.52
CA SER A 67 -2.54 -9.57 3.66
C SER A 67 -3.10 -8.54 2.69
N ILE A 68 -3.86 -7.60 3.22
CA ILE A 68 -4.45 -6.49 2.45
C ILE A 68 -3.67 -5.21 2.71
N THR A 69 -3.56 -4.36 1.70
CA THR A 69 -2.82 -3.08 1.80
C THR A 69 -3.74 -1.91 2.17
N GLN A 70 -5.05 -2.09 1.99
CA GLN A 70 -6.10 -1.14 2.33
C GLN A 70 -7.15 -1.88 3.15
N GLU A 71 -7.55 -1.30 4.28
CA GLU A 71 -8.50 -1.91 5.23
C GLU A 71 -9.86 -1.21 5.22
N HIS A 72 -9.91 0.09 4.90
CA HIS A 72 -11.14 0.86 4.79
C HIS A 72 -11.43 1.16 3.32
N PHE A 73 -12.59 0.72 2.84
CA PHE A 73 -13.07 0.88 1.46
C PHE A 73 -14.24 1.86 1.36
N SER A 74 -14.80 2.32 2.47
CA SER A 74 -15.73 3.45 2.55
C SER A 74 -14.97 4.78 2.57
N ILE A 75 -15.54 5.82 1.96
CA ILE A 75 -15.03 7.20 2.05
C ILE A 75 -15.42 7.85 3.39
N GLU A 76 -16.33 7.24 4.15
CA GLU A 76 -16.82 7.76 5.44
C GLU A 76 -17.37 9.18 5.35
N GLY A 77 -18.04 9.51 4.22
CA GLY A 77 -18.63 10.82 3.95
C GLY A 77 -17.62 11.95 3.75
N ARG A 78 -16.32 11.64 3.66
CA ARG A 78 -15.25 12.64 3.48
C ARG A 78 -15.15 13.09 2.03
N GLY A 79 -14.80 14.34 1.81
CA GLY A 79 -14.54 14.86 0.47
C GLY A 79 -13.17 14.49 -0.10
N LEU A 80 -12.80 13.19 -0.11
CA LEU A 80 -11.50 12.73 -0.63
C LEU A 80 -11.46 12.73 -2.16
N ILE A 81 -12.52 12.22 -2.78
CA ILE A 81 -12.74 12.21 -4.24
C ILE A 81 -13.98 13.06 -4.49
N ARG A 82 -13.89 13.95 -5.48
CA ARG A 82 -14.98 14.87 -5.84
C ARG A 82 -15.63 14.38 -7.12
N GLU A 83 -16.90 14.05 -7.03
CA GLU A 83 -17.66 13.45 -8.12
C GLU A 83 -18.77 14.40 -8.53
N ALA A 84 -18.97 14.51 -9.84
CA ALA A 84 -20.10 15.19 -10.44
C ALA A 84 -20.50 14.43 -11.70
N THR A 85 -21.80 14.43 -12.02
CA THR A 85 -22.24 14.00 -13.34
C THR A 85 -21.83 15.05 -14.37
N LEU A 86 -21.82 14.69 -15.66
CA LEU A 86 -21.54 15.63 -16.74
C LEU A 86 -22.52 16.82 -16.73
N GLU A 87 -23.79 16.58 -16.41
CA GLU A 87 -24.81 17.63 -16.28
C GLU A 87 -24.54 18.53 -15.07
N GLY A 88 -24.15 17.95 -13.93
CA GLY A 88 -23.74 18.70 -12.74
C GLY A 88 -22.53 19.59 -13.02
N TYR A 89 -21.51 19.05 -13.69
CA TYR A 89 -20.31 19.81 -14.09
C TYR A 89 -20.63 20.97 -15.05
N ARG A 90 -21.55 20.77 -16.00
CA ARG A 90 -21.99 21.84 -16.92
C ARG A 90 -22.73 22.97 -16.20
N THR A 91 -23.39 22.66 -15.09
CA THR A 91 -24.11 23.64 -14.26
C THR A 91 -23.16 24.38 -13.31
N ASN A 92 -22.25 23.64 -12.66
CA ASN A 92 -21.21 24.19 -11.79
C ASN A 92 -19.88 23.45 -12.05
N ASN A 93 -19.00 24.09 -12.82
CA ASN A 93 -17.68 23.54 -13.13
C ASN A 93 -16.67 23.72 -11.98
N GLU A 94 -17.03 24.47 -10.94
CA GLU A 94 -16.20 24.75 -9.76
C GLU A 94 -16.55 23.90 -8.54
N PHE A 95 -17.44 22.91 -8.69
CA PHE A 95 -17.90 22.04 -7.61
C PHE A 95 -16.76 21.40 -6.79
N ALA A 96 -15.61 21.12 -7.42
CA ALA A 96 -14.46 20.50 -6.78
C ALA A 96 -13.67 21.48 -5.88
N LYS A 97 -13.84 22.80 -6.06
CA LYS A 97 -13.22 23.83 -5.20
C LYS A 97 -13.98 24.00 -3.88
N GLU A 98 -15.22 23.53 -3.81
CA GLU A 98 -16.05 23.60 -2.61
C GLU A 98 -15.53 22.61 -1.56
N VAL A 99 -14.84 23.13 -0.53
CA VAL A 99 -14.36 22.31 0.58
C VAL A 99 -15.54 22.05 1.52
N PRO A 100 -15.85 20.80 1.90
CA PRO A 100 -16.85 20.47 2.90
C PRO A 100 -16.49 21.16 4.22
N GLY A 101 -17.42 21.94 4.75
CA GLY A 101 -17.18 22.79 5.91
C GLY A 101 -16.59 24.18 5.58
N ALA A 102 -16.40 24.54 4.31
CA ALA A 102 -16.04 25.91 3.91
C ALA A 102 -17.11 26.94 4.30
N GLU A 103 -18.37 26.51 4.44
CA GLU A 103 -19.44 27.35 5.01
C GLU A 103 -19.12 27.80 6.45
N GLU A 104 -18.38 26.97 7.21
CA GLU A 104 -17.95 27.26 8.58
C GLU A 104 -16.61 28.01 8.63
N LEU A 105 -15.80 27.94 7.56
CA LEU A 105 -14.50 28.59 7.40
C LEU A 105 -14.39 29.24 6.01
N PRO A 106 -14.93 30.45 5.82
CA PRO A 106 -14.99 31.11 4.50
C PRO A 106 -13.63 31.46 3.92
N HIS A 107 -12.58 31.48 4.75
CA HIS A 107 -11.20 31.64 4.34
C HIS A 107 -10.33 30.56 5.01
N PRO A 108 -9.27 30.08 4.33
CA PRO A 108 -8.28 29.25 4.98
C PRO A 108 -7.80 29.95 6.26
N PRO A 109 -7.66 29.23 7.39
CA PRO A 109 -7.17 29.84 8.60
C PRO A 109 -5.80 30.48 8.32
N PRO A 110 -5.53 31.71 8.81
CA PRO A 110 -4.25 32.34 8.59
C PRO A 110 -3.14 31.45 9.16
N SER A 111 -2.12 31.21 8.36
CA SER A 111 -0.91 30.52 8.84
C SER A 111 -0.08 31.51 9.65
N LEU A 112 0.35 31.11 10.84
CA LEU A 112 1.38 31.84 11.59
C LEU A 112 2.77 31.72 10.92
N TYR A 113 2.93 30.75 10.04
CA TYR A 113 4.15 30.52 9.28
C TYR A 113 4.04 31.19 7.92
N ASN A 114 5.05 31.97 7.57
CA ASN A 114 5.24 32.47 6.21
C ASN A 114 6.03 31.43 5.43
N HIS A 115 5.52 31.03 4.27
CA HIS A 115 6.26 30.17 3.37
C HIS A 115 7.49 30.93 2.85
N PRO A 116 8.68 30.29 2.75
CA PRO A 116 9.82 30.91 2.07
C PRO A 116 9.42 31.29 0.64
N PRO A 117 9.97 32.39 0.09
CA PRO A 117 9.66 32.82 -1.27
C PRO A 117 10.00 31.70 -2.26
N LEU A 118 9.06 31.39 -3.16
CA LEU A 118 9.23 30.42 -4.25
C LEU A 118 9.86 31.13 -5.46
N ASP A 119 11.09 31.60 -5.30
CA ASP A 119 11.81 32.41 -6.31
C ASP A 119 12.74 31.59 -7.21
N ALA A 120 12.85 30.27 -6.97
CA ALA A 120 13.61 29.39 -7.82
C ALA A 120 13.06 29.40 -9.27
N PRO A 121 13.93 29.25 -10.30
CA PRO A 121 13.50 29.33 -11.69
C PRO A 121 12.48 28.26 -12.09
N GLN A 122 12.45 27.13 -11.37
CA GLN A 122 11.50 26.04 -11.57
C GLN A 122 10.75 25.75 -10.28
N GLN A 123 9.46 25.44 -10.40
CA GLN A 123 8.62 24.94 -9.32
C GLN A 123 7.91 23.69 -9.83
N TRP A 124 8.12 22.54 -9.17
CA TRP A 124 7.58 21.26 -9.62
C TRP A 124 6.20 20.99 -9.02
N GLY A 125 5.22 20.78 -9.89
CA GLY A 125 3.87 20.34 -9.54
C GLY A 125 3.49 19.06 -10.27
N MET A 126 2.61 18.27 -9.67
CA MET A 126 2.01 17.08 -10.29
C MET A 126 0.49 17.22 -10.25
N SER A 127 -0.14 17.12 -11.42
CA SER A 127 -1.60 17.00 -11.52
C SER A 127 -1.96 15.59 -11.95
N ILE A 128 -2.93 14.98 -11.26
CA ILE A 128 -3.44 13.64 -11.55
C ILE A 128 -4.91 13.77 -11.90
N ASP A 129 -5.25 13.49 -13.16
CA ASP A 129 -6.63 13.41 -13.59
C ASP A 129 -7.25 12.09 -13.10
N LEU A 130 -8.17 12.20 -12.14
CA LEU A 130 -8.87 11.05 -11.55
C LEU A 130 -9.93 10.47 -12.49
N ASN A 131 -10.45 11.24 -13.45
CA ASN A 131 -11.52 10.81 -14.36
C ASN A 131 -11.05 9.67 -15.28
N VAL A 132 -9.75 9.66 -15.63
CA VAL A 132 -9.13 8.63 -16.46
C VAL A 132 -8.44 7.52 -15.65
N CYS A 133 -8.43 7.63 -14.31
CA CYS A 133 -7.76 6.66 -13.46
C CYS A 133 -8.59 5.38 -13.33
N THR A 134 -8.15 4.30 -13.97
CA THR A 134 -8.82 2.99 -13.93
C THR A 134 -8.32 2.05 -12.82
N GLY A 135 -7.36 2.51 -12.00
CA GLY A 135 -6.75 1.69 -10.96
C GLY A 135 -5.84 0.56 -11.47
N CYS A 136 -5.24 0.72 -12.66
CA CYS A 136 -4.42 -0.31 -13.32
C CYS A 136 -3.11 -0.70 -12.59
N ASN A 137 -2.71 0.03 -11.54
CA ASN A 137 -1.48 -0.16 -10.75
C ASN A 137 -0.15 -0.06 -11.52
N ALA A 138 -0.15 0.31 -12.80
CA ALA A 138 1.09 0.45 -13.58
C ALA A 138 2.04 1.49 -12.97
N CYS A 139 1.50 2.61 -12.47
CA CYS A 139 2.26 3.66 -11.81
C CYS A 139 2.94 3.20 -10.51
N VAL A 140 2.34 2.27 -9.76
CA VAL A 140 2.93 1.69 -8.54
C VAL A 140 4.17 0.88 -8.91
N ILE A 141 4.06 0.03 -9.94
CA ILE A 141 5.18 -0.79 -10.43
C ILE A 141 6.27 0.07 -11.06
N ALA A 142 5.92 1.10 -11.83
CA ALA A 142 6.88 2.03 -12.40
C ALA A 142 7.68 2.76 -11.31
N CYS A 143 7.00 3.26 -10.27
CA CYS A 143 7.66 3.89 -9.12
C CYS A 143 8.59 2.91 -8.39
N GLN A 144 8.14 1.66 -8.21
CA GLN A 144 8.96 0.61 -7.59
C GLN A 144 10.21 0.27 -8.41
N ALA A 145 10.07 0.15 -9.74
CA ALA A 145 11.18 -0.17 -10.64
C ALA A 145 12.21 0.95 -10.71
N GLU A 146 11.75 2.21 -10.81
CA GLU A 146 12.63 3.38 -10.92
C GLU A 146 13.40 3.64 -9.61
N ASN A 147 12.70 3.52 -8.47
CA ASN A 147 13.24 3.97 -7.17
C ASN A 147 13.84 2.83 -6.33
N ASN A 148 14.07 1.66 -6.93
CA ASN A 148 14.63 0.49 -6.24
C ASN A 148 13.87 0.12 -4.95
N ILE A 149 12.53 0.22 -4.98
CA ILE A 149 11.72 -0.05 -3.80
C ILE A 149 11.68 -1.57 -3.54
N PRO A 150 12.03 -2.04 -2.33
CA PRO A 150 12.15 -3.47 -2.08
C PRO A 150 10.79 -4.17 -2.04
N VAL A 151 10.78 -5.44 -2.44
CA VAL A 151 9.61 -6.32 -2.29
C VAL A 151 9.50 -6.78 -0.84
N VAL A 152 8.29 -6.66 -0.28
CA VAL A 152 7.99 -7.06 1.09
C VAL A 152 7.18 -8.36 1.12
N GLY A 153 7.59 -9.30 1.96
CA GLY A 153 6.90 -10.59 2.10
C GLY A 153 5.50 -10.46 2.71
N LYS A 154 4.61 -11.42 2.39
CA LYS A 154 3.19 -11.46 2.79
C LYS A 154 2.94 -11.16 4.27
N LEU A 155 3.73 -11.73 5.18
CA LEU A 155 3.58 -11.50 6.62
C LEU A 155 3.82 -10.04 7.02
N GLN A 156 4.83 -9.41 6.44
CA GLN A 156 5.17 -8.02 6.78
C GLN A 156 4.18 -7.04 6.17
N VAL A 157 3.59 -7.37 5.01
CA VAL A 157 2.45 -6.64 4.45
C VAL A 157 1.23 -6.70 5.38
N ALA A 158 0.94 -7.85 6.00
CA ALA A 158 -0.15 -7.97 6.98
C ALA A 158 0.07 -7.10 8.25
N HIS A 159 1.31 -6.72 8.55
CA HIS A 159 1.64 -5.76 9.61
C HIS A 159 1.64 -4.30 9.13
N GLY A 160 1.13 -4.01 7.93
CA GLY A 160 1.10 -2.67 7.35
C GLY A 160 2.46 -2.14 6.91
N ARG A 161 3.49 -3.00 6.80
CA ARG A 161 4.87 -2.61 6.46
C ARG A 161 5.15 -2.71 4.96
N ILE A 162 4.17 -2.34 4.15
CA ILE A 162 4.27 -2.35 2.69
C ILE A 162 5.23 -1.23 2.25
N MET A 163 6.07 -1.53 1.27
CA MET A 163 6.97 -0.54 0.66
C MET A 163 6.44 -0.16 -0.73
N HIS A 164 5.49 0.76 -0.75
CA HIS A 164 5.03 1.46 -1.96
C HIS A 164 4.93 2.96 -1.64
N TRP A 165 5.63 3.80 -2.43
CA TRP A 165 5.62 5.26 -2.27
C TRP A 165 4.40 5.91 -2.90
N LEU A 166 3.84 5.26 -3.92
CA LEU A 166 2.56 5.55 -4.53
C LEU A 166 1.65 4.35 -4.28
N ARG A 167 0.43 4.60 -3.82
CA ARG A 167 -0.62 3.57 -3.70
C ARG A 167 -1.85 4.00 -4.49
N ILE A 168 -2.69 3.06 -4.87
CA ILE A 168 -4.01 3.33 -5.43
C ILE A 168 -5.02 3.01 -4.34
N ASP A 169 -5.67 4.04 -3.81
CA ASP A 169 -6.79 3.87 -2.88
C ASP A 169 -8.06 3.63 -3.71
N ARG A 170 -8.78 2.55 -3.38
CA ARG A 170 -10.04 2.20 -4.03
C ARG A 170 -11.18 2.37 -3.04
N TYR A 171 -12.12 3.23 -3.35
CA TYR A 171 -13.30 3.42 -2.54
C TYR A 171 -14.57 2.94 -3.24
N TYR A 172 -15.52 2.46 -2.44
CA TYR A 172 -16.87 2.16 -2.88
C TYR A 172 -17.75 3.39 -2.65
N ALA A 173 -18.29 3.94 -3.73
CA ALA A 173 -19.28 4.99 -3.71
C ALA A 173 -20.67 4.35 -3.84
N SER A 174 -21.62 4.85 -3.06
CA SER A 174 -23.00 4.37 -3.05
C SER A 174 -23.91 5.55 -2.80
N ARG A 175 -25.09 5.56 -3.45
CA ARG A 175 -26.13 6.55 -3.18
C ARG A 175 -26.71 6.41 -1.78
N GLU A 176 -26.77 5.18 -1.28
CA GLU A 176 -27.20 4.89 0.08
C GLU A 176 -25.98 4.88 1.02
N PRO A 177 -26.10 5.51 2.20
CA PRO A 177 -25.04 5.48 3.20
C PRO A 177 -24.85 4.05 3.69
N PHE A 178 -23.60 3.63 3.83
CA PHE A 178 -23.24 2.33 4.36
C PHE A 178 -22.14 2.47 5.42
N ASN A 179 -22.02 1.46 6.27
CA ASN A 179 -21.01 1.42 7.32
C ASN A 179 -20.30 0.06 7.29
N GLN A 180 -19.10 0.06 6.74
CA GLN A 180 -18.27 -1.14 6.62
C GLN A 180 -17.92 -1.76 7.98
N ASP A 181 -17.76 -0.96 9.04
CA ASP A 181 -17.36 -1.43 10.37
C ASP A 181 -18.48 -2.21 11.05
N ARG A 182 -19.73 -1.95 10.68
CA ARG A 182 -20.91 -2.74 11.06
C ARG A 182 -21.19 -3.91 10.13
N GLY A 183 -20.32 -4.15 9.14
CA GLY A 183 -20.50 -5.19 8.13
C GLY A 183 -21.59 -4.87 7.12
N HIS A 184 -22.05 -3.63 7.03
CA HIS A 184 -23.05 -3.20 6.05
C HIS A 184 -22.32 -2.78 4.77
N TRP A 185 -22.50 -3.57 3.73
CA TRP A 185 -21.90 -3.34 2.42
C TRP A 185 -22.99 -3.00 1.39
N PRO A 186 -22.72 -2.05 0.47
CA PRO A 186 -23.65 -1.76 -0.61
C PRO A 186 -23.71 -2.94 -1.59
N GLU A 187 -24.90 -3.25 -2.11
CA GLU A 187 -25.08 -4.32 -3.10
C GLU A 187 -24.60 -3.92 -4.50
N HIS A 188 -24.75 -2.63 -4.84
CA HIS A 188 -24.39 -2.06 -6.15
C HIS A 188 -23.51 -0.82 -6.01
N PRO A 189 -22.28 -0.95 -5.47
CA PRO A 189 -21.37 0.18 -5.36
C PRO A 189 -20.78 0.56 -6.71
N GLU A 190 -20.61 1.86 -6.91
CA GLU A 190 -19.64 2.39 -7.85
C GLU A 190 -18.23 2.30 -7.24
N MET A 191 -17.21 2.23 -8.07
CA MET A 191 -15.81 2.17 -7.63
C MET A 191 -15.07 3.38 -8.14
N VAL A 192 -14.37 4.06 -7.24
CA VAL A 192 -13.52 5.20 -7.57
C VAL A 192 -12.10 4.96 -7.09
N PHE A 193 -11.15 5.48 -7.86
CA PHE A 193 -9.72 5.26 -7.65
C PHE A 193 -8.99 6.57 -7.42
N GLN A 194 -8.12 6.60 -6.42
CA GLN A 194 -7.29 7.76 -6.11
C GLN A 194 -5.84 7.32 -5.94
N PRO A 195 -4.96 7.63 -6.91
CA PRO A 195 -3.53 7.50 -6.72
C PRO A 195 -3.05 8.47 -5.63
N MET A 196 -2.41 7.94 -4.60
CA MET A 196 -1.92 8.71 -3.44
C MET A 196 -0.40 8.62 -3.31
N PRO A 197 0.36 9.48 -4.02
CA PRO A 197 1.79 9.70 -3.77
C PRO A 197 2.02 10.70 -2.63
N CYS A 198 3.29 10.95 -2.32
CA CYS A 198 3.68 12.15 -1.57
C CYS A 198 3.20 13.41 -2.32
N GLN A 199 2.48 14.29 -1.61
CA GLN A 199 1.96 15.53 -2.19
C GLN A 199 2.99 16.67 -2.22
N HIS A 200 4.20 16.44 -1.69
CA HIS A 200 5.27 17.45 -1.58
C HIS A 200 4.75 18.79 -1.02
N CYS A 201 3.95 18.72 0.05
CA CYS A 201 3.28 19.89 0.61
C CYS A 201 4.28 20.97 1.02
N GLU A 202 4.10 22.19 0.53
CA GLU A 202 4.82 23.41 0.93
C GLU A 202 4.94 23.56 2.46
N ASN A 203 3.79 23.59 3.15
CA ASN A 203 3.75 23.53 4.61
C ASN A 203 3.79 22.08 5.09
N ALA A 204 4.91 21.38 4.88
CA ALA A 204 5.06 19.97 5.22
C ALA A 204 5.10 19.72 6.75
N PRO A 205 4.06 19.13 7.37
CA PRO A 205 4.10 18.81 8.80
C PRO A 205 5.10 17.70 9.12
N CYS A 206 5.57 16.96 8.10
CA CYS A 206 6.53 15.89 8.26
C CYS A 206 7.99 16.38 8.35
N GLU A 207 8.27 17.64 7.98
CA GLU A 207 9.62 18.20 8.02
C GLU A 207 9.98 18.74 9.40
N THR A 208 9.12 19.59 9.94
CA THR A 208 9.30 20.28 11.22
C THR A 208 9.52 19.34 12.40
N VAL A 209 9.14 18.06 12.23
CA VAL A 209 9.25 17.02 13.24
C VAL A 209 10.46 16.11 13.09
N CYS A 210 11.29 16.30 12.07
CA CYS A 210 12.50 15.52 11.89
C CYS A 210 13.66 16.11 12.73
N PRO A 211 14.13 15.44 13.81
CA PRO A 211 15.14 16.01 14.69
C PRO A 211 16.54 16.14 14.07
N VAL A 212 16.77 15.49 12.93
CA VAL A 212 18.07 15.42 12.25
C VAL A 212 18.05 16.08 10.87
N ASN A 213 16.95 16.75 10.53
CA ASN A 213 16.75 17.43 9.25
C ASN A 213 16.96 16.51 8.03
N ALA A 214 16.44 15.28 8.08
CA ALA A 214 16.51 14.32 6.97
C ALA A 214 15.44 14.56 5.90
N THR A 215 14.43 15.38 6.20
CA THR A 215 13.36 15.79 5.30
C THR A 215 13.37 17.30 5.24
N VAL A 216 13.56 17.86 4.05
CA VAL A 216 13.66 19.30 3.80
C VAL A 216 12.99 19.65 2.48
N HIS A 217 12.59 20.90 2.31
CA HIS A 217 12.21 21.42 1.00
C HIS A 217 13.46 21.74 0.17
N SER A 218 13.40 21.39 -1.12
CA SER A 218 14.29 21.94 -2.13
C SER A 218 13.81 23.33 -2.56
N GLU A 219 14.71 24.12 -3.15
CA GLU A 219 14.38 25.43 -3.74
C GLU A 219 13.28 25.30 -4.81
N ASP A 220 13.27 24.19 -5.56
CA ASP A 220 12.28 23.91 -6.62
C ASP A 220 10.89 23.46 -6.10
N GLY A 221 10.62 23.58 -4.80
CA GLY A 221 9.32 23.31 -4.19
C GLY A 221 9.04 21.84 -3.82
N LEU A 222 10.02 20.94 -3.95
CA LEU A 222 9.84 19.52 -3.61
C LEU A 222 10.26 19.22 -2.17
N ASN A 223 9.44 18.43 -1.47
CA ASN A 223 9.87 17.75 -0.26
C ASN A 223 10.87 16.63 -0.59
N VAL A 224 12.14 16.80 -0.23
CA VAL A 224 13.20 15.83 -0.49
C VAL A 224 13.59 15.06 0.77
N MET A 225 13.86 13.76 0.60
CA MET A 225 14.22 12.84 1.69
C MET A 225 15.68 12.40 1.56
N ALA A 226 16.53 12.90 2.45
CA ALA A 226 17.90 12.43 2.59
C ALA A 226 17.94 11.12 3.40
N TYR A 227 17.85 9.97 2.70
CA TYR A 227 17.79 8.64 3.35
C TYR A 227 18.98 8.37 4.27
N ASN A 228 20.17 8.85 3.89
CA ASN A 228 21.41 8.71 4.66
C ASN A 228 21.44 9.56 5.94
N ARG A 229 20.53 10.52 6.15
CA ARG A 229 20.46 11.33 7.38
C ARG A 229 19.41 10.81 8.36
N CYS A 230 18.48 10.01 7.88
CA CYS A 230 17.39 9.45 8.68
C CYS A 230 17.93 8.53 9.79
N ILE A 231 17.60 8.85 11.05
CA ILE A 231 17.90 8.01 12.22
C ILE A 231 16.73 7.09 12.62
N GLY A 232 15.64 7.10 11.85
CA GLY A 232 14.53 6.17 12.03
C GLY A 232 13.60 6.44 13.21
N THR A 233 13.40 7.70 13.62
CA THR A 233 12.40 8.08 14.64
C THR A 233 10.96 7.80 14.21
N ARG A 234 10.69 7.74 12.89
CA ARG A 234 9.38 7.50 12.25
C ARG A 234 8.32 8.58 12.48
N PHE A 235 8.65 9.64 13.21
CA PHE A 235 7.69 10.68 13.58
C PHE A 235 7.17 11.48 12.37
N CYS A 236 7.99 11.61 11.31
CA CYS A 236 7.56 12.18 10.03
C CYS A 236 6.39 11.44 9.37
N SER A 237 6.23 10.13 9.61
CA SER A 237 5.07 9.37 9.11
C SER A 237 3.81 9.67 9.92
N ASN A 238 3.94 9.79 11.25
CA ASN A 238 2.82 10.12 12.12
C ASN A 238 2.20 11.47 11.77
N ASN A 239 3.04 12.47 11.49
CA ASN A 239 2.58 13.81 11.12
C ASN A 239 2.12 13.96 9.67
N CYS A 240 2.48 13.03 8.78
CA CYS A 240 1.99 13.09 7.40
C CYS A 240 0.48 12.74 7.37
N PRO A 241 -0.42 13.65 6.94
CA PRO A 241 -1.86 13.38 6.92
C PRO A 241 -2.21 12.24 5.95
N TYR A 242 -1.46 12.12 4.86
CA TYR A 242 -1.67 11.09 3.82
C TYR A 242 -1.04 9.73 4.14
N LYS A 243 -0.21 9.63 5.19
CA LYS A 243 0.50 8.40 5.59
C LYS A 243 1.27 7.72 4.44
N VAL A 244 1.89 8.53 3.58
CA VAL A 244 2.68 8.08 2.41
C VAL A 244 4.16 7.85 2.71
N ARG A 245 4.64 8.30 3.88
CA ARG A 245 6.01 7.99 4.36
C ARG A 245 6.11 6.52 4.76
N ARG A 246 6.83 5.73 3.95
CA ARG A 246 7.12 4.32 4.24
C ARG A 246 8.48 4.19 4.93
N PHE A 247 8.55 3.31 5.93
CA PHE A 247 9.76 3.07 6.71
C PHE A 247 10.33 1.68 6.40
N ASN A 248 11.63 1.61 6.15
CA ASN A 248 12.35 0.34 6.07
C ASN A 248 12.51 -0.25 7.48
N TYR A 249 11.57 -1.08 7.90
CA TYR A 249 11.63 -1.77 9.20
C TYR A 249 12.81 -2.74 9.29
N PHE A 250 13.17 -3.32 8.15
CA PHE A 250 14.21 -4.32 8.02
C PHE A 250 15.06 -4.01 6.79
N ASP A 251 16.26 -4.60 6.75
CA ASP A 251 17.06 -4.61 5.53
C ASP A 251 16.45 -5.63 4.55
N TYR A 252 15.50 -5.16 3.74
CA TYR A 252 14.81 -6.00 2.75
C TYR A 252 15.72 -6.48 1.61
N ASN A 253 16.89 -5.85 1.42
CA ASN A 253 17.84 -6.21 0.35
C ASN A 253 18.79 -7.32 0.78
N GLN A 254 19.17 -7.36 2.05
CA GLN A 254 20.14 -8.34 2.57
C GLN A 254 19.52 -9.45 3.42
N ARG A 255 18.24 -9.35 3.79
CA ARG A 255 17.60 -10.36 4.63
C ARG A 255 16.97 -11.48 3.80
N PRO A 256 17.26 -12.75 4.12
CA PRO A 256 16.51 -13.85 3.54
C PRO A 256 15.07 -13.81 4.05
N VAL A 257 14.13 -13.42 3.19
CA VAL A 257 12.69 -13.49 3.47
C VAL A 257 12.35 -14.92 3.93
N GLY A 258 11.73 -15.08 5.10
CA GLY A 258 11.24 -16.37 5.61
C GLY A 258 12.26 -17.28 6.31
N LYS A 259 13.38 -16.78 6.88
CA LYS A 259 14.11 -17.59 7.89
C LYS A 259 13.35 -17.53 9.22
N ARG A 260 12.53 -18.55 9.49
CA ARG A 260 12.13 -18.92 10.86
C ARG A 260 13.34 -19.57 11.55
N LYS A 261 14.22 -18.81 12.21
CA LYS A 261 14.77 -19.33 13.48
C LYS A 261 13.87 -18.84 14.59
N LEU A 262 13.29 -19.79 15.31
CA LEU A 262 12.71 -19.54 16.62
C LEU A 262 13.89 -19.37 17.57
N VAL A 263 14.06 -18.18 18.16
CA VAL A 263 15.09 -17.94 19.17
C VAL A 263 14.42 -18.02 20.54
N GLY A 264 14.77 -19.04 21.33
CA GLY A 264 14.31 -19.24 22.71
C GLY A 264 12.89 -19.81 22.85
N ALA A 265 12.48 -20.05 24.10
CA ALA A 265 11.20 -20.67 24.48
C ALA A 265 9.94 -19.87 24.07
N LEU A 266 10.10 -18.67 23.51
CA LEU A 266 9.01 -17.73 23.20
C LEU A 266 8.55 -17.75 21.74
N ASN A 267 9.03 -18.69 20.91
CA ASN A 267 8.62 -18.83 19.52
C ASN A 267 8.65 -17.53 18.68
N ILE A 268 9.69 -16.71 18.86
CA ILE A 268 9.80 -15.42 18.17
C ILE A 268 10.59 -15.60 16.86
N PHE A 269 10.12 -15.00 15.77
CA PHE A 269 10.76 -15.09 14.44
C PHE A 269 12.14 -14.42 14.42
N GLU A 270 13.14 -15.06 13.81
CA GLU A 270 14.52 -14.54 13.61
C GLU A 270 14.54 -13.16 12.95
N GLU A 271 13.53 -12.84 12.16
CA GLU A 271 13.32 -11.52 11.54
C GLU A 271 13.33 -10.37 12.58
N TYR A 272 12.91 -10.65 13.82
CA TYR A 272 12.90 -9.72 14.95
C TYR A 272 14.21 -9.69 15.75
N PHE A 273 15.10 -10.68 15.60
CA PHE A 273 16.33 -10.83 16.42
C PHE A 273 17.63 -10.96 15.63
N ALA A 274 17.59 -11.07 14.31
CA ALA A 274 18.79 -11.07 13.49
C ALA A 274 19.53 -9.75 13.71
N PRO A 275 20.88 -9.77 13.81
CA PRO A 275 21.66 -8.54 13.90
C PRO A 275 21.33 -7.63 12.71
N LEU A 276 21.64 -6.34 12.86
CA LEU A 276 21.68 -5.37 11.77
C LEU A 276 22.63 -5.90 10.68
N THR A 277 22.11 -6.75 9.79
CA THR A 277 22.82 -7.49 8.74
C THR A 277 23.87 -8.49 9.26
N THR A 278 24.16 -9.54 8.48
CA THR A 278 25.32 -10.40 8.71
C THR A 278 26.62 -9.79 8.15
N LYS A 279 26.54 -8.68 7.42
CA LYS A 279 27.66 -8.01 6.74
C LYS A 279 28.17 -6.77 7.49
N GLY A 280 27.66 -6.49 8.69
CA GLY A 280 27.91 -5.22 9.38
C GLY A 280 27.21 -4.05 8.69
N ALA A 281 27.13 -2.91 9.38
CA ALA A 281 26.46 -1.73 8.83
C ALA A 281 27.02 -1.37 7.43
N PRO A 282 26.16 -1.03 6.45
CA PRO A 282 26.60 -0.48 5.17
C PRO A 282 27.62 0.63 5.38
N GLU A 283 28.63 0.75 4.52
CA GLU A 283 29.63 1.83 4.65
C GLU A 283 28.97 3.21 4.75
N THR A 284 27.85 3.42 4.09
CA THR A 284 27.05 4.66 4.18
C THR A 284 26.56 4.96 5.61
N ILE A 285 26.26 3.96 6.43
CA ILE A 285 25.92 4.12 7.86
C ILE A 285 27.19 4.35 8.70
N LYS A 286 28.33 3.76 8.33
CA LYS A 286 29.63 4.09 8.96
C LYS A 286 30.04 5.54 8.67
N MET A 287 29.74 6.03 7.47
CA MET A 287 29.99 7.40 7.01
C MET A 287 28.96 8.42 7.52
N GLN A 288 27.82 7.97 8.05
CA GLN A 288 26.81 8.85 8.67
C GLN A 288 27.34 9.55 9.93
N LYS A 289 28.40 9.02 10.54
CA LYS A 289 29.26 9.77 11.46
C LYS A 289 30.17 10.68 10.66
N ASN A 290 29.66 11.86 10.29
CA ASN A 290 30.51 12.93 9.77
C ASN A 290 31.48 13.36 10.89
N PRO A 291 32.80 13.18 10.74
CA PRO A 291 33.76 13.65 11.74
C PRO A 291 33.81 15.18 11.87
N ASN A 292 33.18 15.93 10.94
CA ASN A 292 33.16 17.39 10.92
C ASN A 292 31.83 18.00 11.41
N VAL A 293 31.01 17.25 12.14
CA VAL A 293 29.85 17.81 12.87
C VAL A 293 29.99 17.48 14.35
N THR A 294 30.90 18.19 15.00
CA THR A 294 30.73 18.67 16.38
C THR A 294 29.95 19.95 16.36
#